data_AF-A0A7C4ZIU3-F1
#
_entry.id   AF-A0A7C4ZIU3-F1
#
_cell.length_a   1.000
_cell.length_b   1.000
_cell.length_c   1.000
_cell.angle_alpha   90.00
_cell.angle_beta   90.00
_cell.angle_gamma   90.00
#
_symmetry.space_group_name_H-M   'P 1'
#
loop_
_entity.id
_entity.type
_entity.pdbx_description
1 polymer ?
#
loop_
_entity_poly.entity_id
_entity_poly.type
_entity_poly.pdbx_seq_one_letter_code
_entity_poly.pdbx_strand_id
1 'polypeptide(L)'
;MATVIPVDVVEALMGHEGYLTEVYRRYSLEDLAKFYKQGEHTLLVFADNEGVAKLRAEVEERNRQLQTLINGLVSENMELKAKLSSFEKQMLEMQKTIEELQQRDVAKIVLEAFQKIRQQYPDFEKVLDKILEEAKP
;
A
#
# COMPACT_ATOMS: atom_id res chain seq x y z
N MET A 1 9.57 50.93 -5.69
CA MET A 1 8.40 50.08 -5.42
C MET A 1 7.25 51.01 -5.08
N ALA A 2 6.13 50.96 -5.81
CA ALA A 2 4.94 51.72 -5.45
C ALA A 2 4.27 51.00 -4.27
N THR A 3 4.06 51.70 -3.16
CA THR A 3 3.35 51.16 -2.01
C THR A 3 1.84 51.11 -2.30
N VAL A 4 1.15 50.04 -1.87
CA VAL A 4 -0.30 49.85 -2.09
C VAL A 4 -1.14 50.96 -1.43
N ILE A 5 -0.59 51.54 -0.36
CA ILE A 5 -1.14 52.72 0.34
C ILE A 5 -0.04 53.77 0.54
N PRO A 6 -0.38 55.06 0.72
CA PRO A 6 0.59 56.12 0.94
C PRO A 6 1.48 55.87 2.17
N VAL A 7 2.76 56.21 2.09
CA VAL A 7 3.74 56.02 3.19
C VAL A 7 3.29 56.75 4.45
N ASP A 8 2.74 57.96 4.32
CA ASP A 8 2.24 58.74 5.45
C ASP A 8 1.12 58.02 6.24
N VAL A 9 0.31 57.19 5.54
CA VAL A 9 -0.74 56.39 6.16
C VAL A 9 -0.15 55.19 6.88
N VAL A 10 0.88 54.56 6.30
CA VAL A 10 1.62 53.46 6.96
C VAL A 10 2.26 53.97 8.25
N GLU A 11 2.96 55.11 8.20
CA GLU A 11 3.59 55.71 9.38
C GLU A 11 2.56 56.06 10.47
N ALA A 12 1.40 56.61 10.08
CA ALA A 12 0.30 56.88 11.00
C ALA A 12 -0.24 55.59 11.65
N LEU A 13 -0.43 54.53 10.87
CA LEU A 13 -0.88 53.22 11.38
C LEU A 13 0.15 52.54 12.30
N MET A 14 1.44 52.82 12.10
CA MET A 14 2.54 52.34 12.95
C MET A 14 2.72 53.17 14.24
N GLY A 15 1.92 54.22 14.44
CA GLY A 15 2.03 55.10 15.61
C GLY A 15 3.29 55.97 15.60
N HIS A 16 3.87 56.22 14.41
CA HIS A 16 4.99 57.14 14.27
C HIS A 16 4.47 58.59 14.23
N GLU A 17 4.72 59.31 15.33
CA GLU A 17 4.32 60.70 15.61
C GLU A 17 5.46 61.72 15.38
N GLY A 18 6.64 61.28 14.95
CA GLY A 18 7.90 62.04 15.07
C GLY A 18 8.30 62.99 13.93
N TYR A 19 7.46 63.27 12.93
CA TYR A 19 7.79 64.21 11.85
C TYR A 19 6.75 65.34 11.73
N LEU A 20 7.13 66.45 11.07
CA LEU A 20 6.27 67.62 10.76
C LEU A 20 4.93 67.29 10.08
N THR A 21 4.68 66.01 9.76
CA THR A 21 3.51 65.45 9.10
C THR A 21 2.27 65.36 9.97
N GLU A 22 2.34 65.36 11.31
CA GLU A 22 1.13 65.35 12.15
C GLU A 22 0.20 66.55 11.85
N VAL A 23 0.78 67.72 11.59
CA VAL A 23 0.06 68.96 11.29
C VAL A 23 -0.56 68.94 9.87
N TYR A 24 -0.10 68.05 8.99
CA TYR A 24 -0.58 67.90 7.62
C TYR A 24 -1.46 66.66 7.40
N ARG A 25 -1.55 65.75 8.38
CA ARG A 25 -2.40 64.56 8.33
C ARG A 25 -3.86 64.97 8.53
N ARG A 26 -4.65 64.93 7.45
CA ARG A 26 -6.10 65.18 7.46
C ARG A 26 -6.92 63.88 7.39
N TYR A 27 -6.35 62.75 7.79
CA TYR A 27 -7.05 61.48 7.76
C TYR A 27 -7.81 61.27 9.07
N SER A 28 -9.11 61.02 8.96
CA SER A 28 -9.88 60.54 10.10
C SER A 28 -9.51 59.08 10.43
N LEU A 29 -9.89 58.60 11.62
CA LEU A 29 -9.75 57.17 11.96
C LEU A 29 -10.47 56.26 10.95
N GLU A 30 -11.58 56.73 10.38
CA GLU A 30 -12.35 56.01 9.36
C GLU A 30 -11.57 55.90 8.04
N ASP A 31 -10.83 56.93 7.66
CA ASP A 31 -9.98 56.92 6.48
C ASP A 31 -8.78 55.98 6.69
N LEU A 32 -8.16 56.01 7.86
CA LEU A 32 -7.09 55.07 8.23
C LEU A 32 -7.58 53.62 8.20
N ALA A 33 -8.79 53.35 8.70
CA ALA A 33 -9.38 52.01 8.65
C ALA A 33 -9.65 51.53 7.21
N LYS A 34 -10.05 52.43 6.29
CA LYS A 34 -10.20 52.08 4.87
C LYS A 34 -8.86 51.74 4.23
N PHE A 35 -7.82 52.54 4.48
CA PHE A 35 -6.49 52.27 3.95
C PHE A 35 -5.87 51.01 4.56
N TYR A 36 -6.09 50.74 5.85
CA TYR A 36 -5.69 49.49 6.48
C TYR A 36 -6.30 48.29 5.75
N LYS A 37 -7.62 48.28 5.53
CA LYS A 37 -8.30 47.20 4.78
C LYS A 37 -7.78 47.07 3.35
N GLN A 38 -7.46 48.18 2.69
CA GLN A 38 -6.89 48.17 1.35
C GLN A 38 -5.50 47.51 1.32
N GLY A 39 -4.66 47.75 2.33
CA GLY A 39 -3.32 47.18 2.44
C GLY A 39 -3.24 45.85 3.20
N GLU A 40 -4.31 45.39 3.85
CA GLU A 40 -4.30 44.24 4.78
C GLU A 40 -3.69 42.97 4.16
N HIS A 41 -4.00 42.70 2.90
CA HIS A 41 -3.49 41.56 2.17
C HIS A 41 -1.95 41.54 2.06
N THR A 42 -1.27 42.68 2.08
CA THR A 42 0.20 42.70 2.02
C THR A 42 0.87 42.30 3.33
N LEU A 43 0.13 42.32 4.45
CA LEU A 43 0.60 41.90 5.77
C LEU A 43 0.48 40.39 5.99
N LEU A 44 -0.31 39.71 5.15
CA LEU A 44 -0.62 38.30 5.30
C LEU A 44 0.26 37.46 4.38
N VAL A 45 1.01 36.52 4.97
CA VAL A 45 1.91 35.59 4.26
C VAL A 45 1.19 34.73 3.22
N PHE A 46 -0.13 34.55 3.35
CA PHE A 46 -0.94 33.69 2.48
C PHE A 46 -2.06 34.43 1.72
N ALA A 47 -2.05 35.77 1.66
CA ALA A 47 -3.14 36.51 1.01
C ALA A 47 -3.11 36.48 -0.53
N ASP A 48 -2.02 36.00 -1.14
CA ASP A 48 -2.07 35.59 -2.54
C ASP A 48 -2.95 34.33 -2.66
N ASN A 49 -4.25 34.58 -2.85
CA ASN A 49 -5.26 33.54 -3.13
C ASN A 49 -4.80 32.59 -4.26
N GLU A 50 -3.98 33.07 -5.19
CA GLU A 50 -3.39 32.24 -6.25
C GLU A 50 -2.44 31.16 -5.72
N GLY A 51 -1.60 31.46 -4.73
CA GLY A 51 -0.63 30.51 -4.18
C GLY A 51 -1.33 29.38 -3.43
N VAL A 52 -2.32 29.72 -2.60
CA VAL A 52 -3.14 28.75 -1.86
C VAL A 52 -4.00 27.91 -2.82
N ALA A 53 -4.59 28.51 -3.86
CA ALA A 53 -5.37 27.79 -4.86
C ALA A 53 -4.50 26.80 -5.66
N LYS A 54 -3.30 27.20 -6.09
CA LYS A 54 -2.33 26.32 -6.77
C LYS A 54 -1.90 25.16 -5.89
N LEU A 55 -1.58 25.41 -4.62
CA LEU A 55 -1.22 24.37 -3.65
C LEU A 55 -2.37 23.38 -3.44
N ARG A 56 -3.61 23.86 -3.32
CA ARG A 56 -4.78 22.97 -3.19
C ARG A 56 -4.98 22.10 -4.43
N ALA A 57 -4.86 22.68 -5.62
CA ALA A 57 -4.98 21.94 -6.87
C ALA A 57 -3.89 20.87 -7.01
N GLU A 58 -2.64 21.19 -6.64
CA GLU A 58 -1.56 20.21 -6.65
C GLU A 58 -1.81 19.07 -5.64
N VAL A 59 -2.26 19.39 -4.42
CA VAL A 59 -2.61 18.38 -3.41
C VAL A 59 -3.74 17.48 -3.88
N GLU A 60 -4.79 18.03 -4.49
CA GLU A 60 -5.90 17.23 -5.03
C GLU A 60 -5.43 16.30 -6.16
N GLU A 61 -4.60 16.80 -7.07
CA GLU A 61 -4.05 16.00 -8.16
C GLU A 61 -3.18 14.86 -7.64
N ARG A 62 -2.30 15.14 -6.68
CA ARG A 62 -1.49 14.10 -6.01
C ARG A 62 -2.36 13.06 -5.31
N ASN A 63 -3.41 13.49 -4.63
CA ASN A 63 -4.34 12.57 -3.97
C ASN A 63 -5.06 11.65 -4.98
N ARG A 64 -5.46 12.18 -6.15
CA ARG A 64 -6.05 11.36 -7.22
C ARG A 64 -5.07 10.34 -7.79
N GLN A 65 -3.82 10.75 -8.01
CA GLN A 65 -2.76 9.86 -8.49
C GLN A 65 -2.49 8.75 -7.47
N LEU A 66 -2.37 9.10 -6.19
CA LEU A 66 -2.20 8.14 -5.11
C LEU A 66 -3.37 7.17 -5.01
N GLN A 67 -4.61 7.65 -5.12
CA GLN A 67 -5.80 6.79 -5.09
C GLN A 67 -5.79 5.78 -6.25
N THR A 68 -5.40 6.21 -7.44
CA THR A 68 -5.27 5.33 -8.61
C THR A 68 -4.21 4.26 -8.40
N LEU A 69 -3.03 4.65 -7.90
CA LEU A 69 -1.94 3.72 -7.59
C LEU A 69 -2.34 2.71 -6.51
N ILE A 70 -2.96 3.16 -5.42
CA ILE A 70 -3.44 2.29 -4.34
C ILE A 70 -4.45 1.28 -4.87
N ASN A 71 -5.43 1.72 -5.65
CA ASN A 71 -6.44 0.82 -6.22
C ASN A 71 -5.80 -0.24 -7.14
N GLY A 72 -4.82 0.17 -7.96
CA GLY A 72 -4.05 -0.75 -8.80
C GLY A 72 -3.28 -1.79 -7.98
N LEU A 73 -2.52 -1.35 -6.98
CA LEU A 73 -1.75 -2.22 -6.11
C LEU A 73 -2.62 -3.19 -5.30
N VAL A 74 -3.80 -2.73 -4.83
CA VAL A 74 -4.75 -3.59 -4.13
C VAL A 74 -5.27 -4.69 -5.07
N SER A 75 -5.64 -4.33 -6.30
CA SER A 75 -6.11 -5.30 -7.30
C SER A 75 -5.03 -6.35 -7.62
N GLU A 76 -3.80 -5.91 -7.87
CA GLU A 76 -2.67 -6.80 -8.15
C GLU A 76 -2.38 -7.72 -6.95
N ASN A 77 -2.44 -7.19 -5.72
CA ASN A 77 -2.25 -7.99 -4.52
C ASN A 77 -3.32 -9.08 -4.35
N MET A 78 -4.58 -8.77 -4.68
CA MET A 78 -5.66 -9.77 -4.65
C MET A 78 -5.44 -10.85 -5.71
N GLU A 79 -5.03 -10.49 -6.92
CA GLU A 79 -4.73 -11.45 -7.99
C GLU A 79 -3.54 -12.36 -7.62
N LEU A 80 -2.46 -11.79 -7.08
CA LEU A 80 -1.30 -12.54 -6.63
C LEU A 80 -1.65 -13.53 -5.51
N LYS A 81 -2.47 -13.10 -4.53
CA LYS A 81 -2.96 -13.99 -3.47
C LYS A 81 -3.81 -15.13 -4.03
N ALA A 82 -4.65 -14.86 -5.02
CA ALA A 82 -5.45 -15.91 -5.67
C ALA A 82 -4.56 -16.91 -6.43
N LYS A 83 -3.55 -16.42 -7.16
CA LYS A 83 -2.56 -17.27 -7.85
C LYS A 83 -1.77 -18.13 -6.86
N LEU A 84 -1.30 -17.55 -5.74
CA LEU A 84 -0.61 -18.29 -4.69
C LEU A 84 -1.48 -19.41 -4.12
N SER A 85 -2.73 -19.12 -3.77
CA SER A 85 -3.66 -20.14 -3.26
C SER A 85 -3.90 -21.27 -4.27
N SER A 86 -3.97 -20.95 -5.57
CA SER A 86 -4.07 -21.95 -6.63
C SER A 86 -2.81 -22.82 -6.72
N PHE A 87 -1.62 -22.21 -6.65
CA PHE A 87 -0.36 -22.95 -6.68
C PHE A 87 -0.16 -23.83 -5.46
N GLU A 88 -0.54 -23.36 -4.27
CA GLU A 88 -0.50 -24.16 -3.04
C GLU A 88 -1.38 -25.41 -3.16
N LYS A 89 -2.59 -25.29 -3.74
CA LYS A 89 -3.47 -26.44 -4.00
C LYS A 89 -2.85 -27.42 -5.00
N GLN A 90 -2.33 -26.91 -6.12
CA GLN A 90 -1.68 -27.75 -7.14
C GLN A 90 -0.46 -28.48 -6.57
N MET A 91 0.34 -27.81 -5.73
CA MET A 91 1.46 -28.45 -5.04
C MET A 91 1.02 -29.59 -4.13
N LEU A 92 -0.07 -29.40 -3.39
CA LEU A 92 -0.59 -30.42 -2.48
C LEU A 92 -1.12 -31.63 -3.25
N GLU A 93 -1.81 -31.42 -4.36
CA GLU A 93 -2.24 -32.49 -5.27
C GLU A 93 -1.06 -33.22 -5.92
N MET A 94 -0.04 -32.47 -6.34
CA MET A 94 1.19 -33.05 -6.89
C MET A 94 1.90 -33.92 -5.85
N GLN A 95 2.01 -33.45 -4.62
CA GLN A 95 2.66 -34.18 -3.53
C GLN A 95 1.93 -35.48 -3.22
N LYS A 96 0.60 -35.44 -3.16
CA LYS A 96 -0.22 -36.66 -3.02
C LYS A 96 -0.02 -37.64 -4.17
N THR A 97 0.04 -37.13 -5.40
CA THR A 97 0.25 -37.96 -6.59
C THR A 97 1.63 -38.65 -6.55
N ILE A 98 2.67 -37.93 -6.11
CA ILE A 98 4.02 -38.47 -5.92
C ILE A 98 4.00 -39.58 -4.85
N GLU A 99 3.33 -39.38 -3.73
CA GLU A 99 3.20 -40.39 -2.68
C GLU A 99 2.49 -41.67 -3.19
N GLU A 100 1.40 -41.51 -3.94
CA GLU A 100 0.68 -42.64 -4.54
C GLU A 100 1.52 -43.41 -5.56
N LEU A 101 2.32 -42.72 -6.38
CA LEU A 101 3.25 -43.34 -7.32
C LEU A 101 4.35 -44.11 -6.60
N GLN A 102 4.94 -43.54 -5.55
CA GLN A 102 5.96 -44.21 -4.74
C GLN A 102 5.42 -45.50 -4.11
N GLN A 103 4.18 -45.48 -3.58
CA GLN A 103 3.56 -46.68 -3.03
C GLN A 103 3.33 -47.78 -4.07
N ARG A 104 2.91 -47.39 -5.29
CA ARG A 104 2.73 -48.35 -6.40
C ARG A 104 4.05 -48.98 -6.83
N ASP A 105 5.13 -48.20 -6.89
CA ASP A 105 6.45 -48.70 -7.26
C ASP A 105 6.98 -49.70 -6.21
N VAL A 106 6.82 -49.38 -4.91
CA VAL A 106 7.16 -50.31 -3.82
C VAL A 106 6.35 -51.60 -3.92
N ALA A 107 5.03 -51.50 -4.14
CA ALA A 107 4.17 -52.67 -4.28
C ALA A 107 4.61 -53.56 -5.46
N LYS A 108 4.98 -52.95 -6.58
CA LYS A 108 5.47 -53.67 -7.77
C LYS A 108 6.79 -54.39 -7.47
N ILE A 109 7.74 -53.72 -6.82
CA ILE A 109 9.03 -54.32 -6.42
C ILE A 109 8.81 -55.51 -5.49
N VAL A 110 7.94 -55.37 -4.49
CA VAL A 110 7.60 -56.46 -3.55
C VAL A 110 6.99 -57.64 -4.30
N LEU A 111 6.10 -57.39 -5.27
CA LEU A 111 5.44 -58.43 -6.04
C LEU A 111 6.42 -59.18 -6.96
N GLU A 112 7.34 -58.47 -7.60
CA GLU A 112 8.43 -59.08 -8.38
C GLU A 112 9.37 -59.92 -7.49
N ALA A 113 9.70 -59.43 -6.30
CA ALA A 113 10.51 -60.19 -5.33
C ALA A 113 9.79 -61.47 -4.87
N PHE A 114 8.49 -61.38 -4.55
CA PHE A 114 7.66 -62.53 -4.19
C PHE A 114 7.60 -63.57 -5.31
N GLN A 115 7.42 -63.13 -6.56
CA GLN A 115 7.41 -64.02 -7.72
C GLN A 115 8.74 -64.76 -7.89
N LYS A 116 9.87 -64.07 -7.72
CA LYS A 116 11.20 -64.70 -7.76
C LYS A 116 11.37 -65.73 -6.65
N ILE A 117 10.97 -65.41 -5.42
CA ILE A 117 11.03 -66.34 -4.28
C ILE A 117 10.17 -67.57 -4.54
N ARG A 118 8.94 -67.39 -5.05
CA ARG A 118 8.03 -68.50 -5.40
C ARG A 118 8.59 -69.41 -6.48
N GLN A 119 9.29 -68.86 -7.48
CA GLN A 119 9.97 -69.66 -8.51
C GLN A 119 11.17 -70.44 -7.94
N GLN A 120 11.90 -69.84 -7.01
CA GLN A 120 13.10 -70.43 -6.41
C GLN A 120 12.77 -71.48 -5.35
N TYR A 121 11.62 -71.37 -4.69
CA TYR A 121 11.17 -72.27 -3.63
C TYR A 121 9.71 -72.71 -3.89
N PRO A 122 9.48 -73.85 -4.58
CA PRO A 122 8.14 -74.30 -4.95
C PRO A 122 7.22 -74.62 -3.77
N ASP A 123 7.79 -75.08 -2.64
CA ASP A 123 7.06 -75.34 -1.40
C ASP A 123 6.86 -74.08 -0.53
N PHE A 124 7.27 -72.91 -1.01
CA PHE A 124 7.15 -71.64 -0.29
C PHE A 124 5.71 -71.31 0.12
N GLU A 125 4.72 -71.65 -0.71
CA GLU A 125 3.31 -71.43 -0.35
C GLU A 125 2.89 -72.20 0.90
N LYS A 126 3.35 -73.46 1.04
CA LYS A 126 3.04 -74.25 2.23
C LYS A 126 3.67 -73.69 3.50
N VAL A 127 4.87 -73.10 3.38
CA VAL A 127 5.56 -72.45 4.51
C VAL A 127 4.87 -71.14 4.87
N LEU A 128 4.46 -70.35 3.86
CA LEU A 128 3.76 -69.09 4.06
C LEU A 128 2.39 -69.30 4.72
N ASP A 129 1.62 -70.29 4.27
CA ASP A 129 0.33 -70.64 4.87
C ASP A 129 0.48 -71.04 6.34
N LYS A 130 1.54 -71.79 6.67
CA LYS A 130 1.84 -72.19 8.04
C LYS A 130 2.17 -71.00 8.95
N ILE A 131 2.97 -70.05 8.44
CA ILE A 131 3.32 -68.83 9.17
C ILE A 131 2.10 -67.93 9.35
N LEU A 132 1.23 -67.82 8.34
CA LEU A 132 0.00 -67.03 8.41
C LEU A 132 -1.04 -67.65 9.35
N GLU A 133 -1.08 -68.97 9.48
CA GLU A 133 -1.88 -69.66 10.51
C GLU A 133 -1.34 -69.42 11.92
N GLU A 134 -0.02 -69.46 12.12
CA GLU A 134 0.61 -69.19 13.44
C GLU A 134 0.55 -67.70 13.84
N ALA A 135 0.43 -66.78 12.87
CA ALA A 135 0.37 -65.34 13.10
C ALA A 135 -1.05 -64.77 13.29
N LYS A 136 -2.10 -65.60 13.13
CA LYS A 136 -3.46 -65.19 13.51
C LYS A 136 -3.59 -65.24 15.05
N PRO A 137 -4.08 -64.16 15.70
CA PRO A 137 -4.27 -64.13 17.15
C PRO A 137 -5.34 -65.10 17.64
#